data_AF-A0A2G2K286-F1
#
_entry.id   AF-A0A2G2K286-F1
#
_cell.length_a   1.000
_cell.length_b   1.000
_cell.length_c   1.000
_cell.angle_alpha   90.00
_cell.angle_beta   90.00
_cell.angle_gamma   90.00
#
_symmetry.space_group_name_H-M   'P 1'
#
loop_
_entity.id
_entity.type
_entity.pdbx_description
1 polymer ?
#
loop_
_entity_poly.entity_id
_entity_poly.type
_entity_poly.pdbx_seq_one_letter_code
_entity_poly.pdbx_strand_id
1 'polypeptide(L)'
;MKKIISLIAILFITINTTAQIKEVSIDSKKNTKKTVRISNINLLGNLIGQLNKESNKDFYSMSYKDFKNTDQSDIKTFAIGNKETVKQYRDIMLTMILNKTNEKTIELEGNTISFKRKSNSIETLITNKDGKTSKMKWITKKHINILFPANKLN
;
A
#
# COMPACT_ATOMS: atom_id res chain seq x y z
N MET A 1 -32.38 -53.01 10.41
CA MET A 1 -30.92 -53.24 10.23
C MET A 1 -30.21 -51.91 10.42
N LYS A 2 -29.28 -51.84 11.38
CA LYS A 2 -28.45 -50.66 11.66
C LYS A 2 -27.46 -50.47 10.52
N LYS A 3 -27.33 -49.26 9.97
CA LYS A 3 -26.14 -48.85 9.23
C LYS A 3 -25.63 -47.53 9.79
N ILE A 4 -24.44 -47.62 10.33
CA ILE A 4 -23.63 -46.60 11.00
C ILE A 4 -22.63 -46.09 9.94
N ILE A 5 -22.05 -44.91 10.21
CA ILE A 5 -20.76 -44.39 9.69
C ILE A 5 -20.92 -43.68 8.32
N SER A 6 -20.43 -42.45 8.08
CA SER A 6 -19.33 -41.72 8.69
C SER A 6 -19.58 -40.21 8.67
N LEU A 7 -19.34 -39.55 9.81
CA LEU A 7 -19.18 -38.11 9.89
C LEU A 7 -17.72 -37.78 9.55
N ILE A 8 -17.46 -37.17 8.39
CA ILE A 8 -16.13 -36.66 8.06
C ILE A 8 -15.95 -35.33 8.79
N ALA A 9 -15.31 -35.38 9.95
CA ALA A 9 -14.82 -34.19 10.64
C ALA A 9 -13.57 -33.69 9.90
N ILE A 10 -13.74 -32.68 9.04
CA ILE A 10 -12.61 -31.96 8.45
C ILE A 10 -12.08 -31.03 9.56
N LEU A 11 -11.00 -31.46 10.20
CA LEU A 11 -10.26 -30.66 11.15
C LEU A 11 -9.52 -29.55 10.38
N PHE A 12 -10.11 -28.36 10.30
CA PHE A 12 -9.40 -27.17 9.82
C PHE A 12 -8.36 -26.78 10.88
N ILE A 13 -7.11 -27.19 10.67
CA ILE A 13 -5.97 -26.64 11.42
C ILE A 13 -5.77 -25.23 10.88
N THR A 14 -6.41 -24.25 11.50
CA THR A 14 -6.09 -22.85 11.29
C THR A 14 -4.75 -22.57 11.99
N ILE A 15 -3.69 -22.53 11.20
CA ILE A 15 -2.42 -21.91 11.63
C ILE A 15 -2.69 -20.41 11.84
N ASN A 16 -3.08 -20.05 13.06
CA ASN A 16 -3.08 -18.67 13.53
C ASN A 16 -1.62 -18.24 13.69
N THR A 17 -0.98 -17.83 12.60
CA THR A 17 0.23 -17.00 12.71
C THR A 17 -0.24 -15.63 13.21
N THR A 18 -0.20 -15.43 14.52
CA THR A 18 -0.41 -14.14 15.16
C THR A 18 0.78 -13.23 14.84
N ALA A 19 0.79 -12.68 13.63
CA ALA A 19 1.60 -11.51 13.34
C ALA A 19 0.99 -10.32 14.09
N GLN A 20 1.37 -10.16 15.36
CA GLN A 20 1.05 -8.98 16.15
C GLN A 20 1.52 -7.73 15.40
N ILE A 21 0.58 -6.86 15.04
CA ILE A 21 0.89 -5.57 14.44
C ILE A 21 1.31 -4.65 15.58
N LYS A 22 2.59 -4.26 15.59
CA LYS A 22 3.05 -3.11 16.36
C LYS A 22 2.54 -1.85 15.67
N GLU A 23 1.72 -1.09 16.37
CA GLU A 23 1.51 0.33 16.11
C GLU A 23 2.90 1.00 16.14
N VAL A 24 3.28 1.62 15.03
CA VAL A 24 4.57 2.34 14.96
C VAL A 24 4.34 3.70 15.60
N SER A 25 4.41 3.76 16.92
CA SER A 25 4.82 4.97 17.61
C SER A 25 6.29 5.22 17.28
N ILE A 26 6.61 6.48 16.97
CA ILE A 26 7.97 6.93 16.67
C ILE A 26 8.73 6.93 18.00
N ASP A 27 9.12 5.76 18.48
CA ASP A 27 10.01 5.61 19.63
C ASP A 27 11.24 4.81 19.25
N SER A 28 12.36 5.50 19.38
CA SER A 28 13.70 5.02 19.10
C SER A 28 14.02 3.80 19.97
N LYS A 29 14.55 2.73 19.34
CA LYS A 29 15.19 1.54 19.95
C LYS A 29 14.26 0.37 20.35
N LYS A 30 13.84 -0.44 19.36
CA LYS A 30 13.94 -1.92 19.34
C LYS A 30 13.38 -2.48 18.03
N ASN A 31 14.26 -2.98 17.16
CA ASN A 31 14.01 -3.52 15.81
C ASN A 31 13.37 -2.53 14.82
N THR A 32 14.00 -1.37 14.63
CA THR A 32 13.77 -0.56 13.44
C THR A 32 14.21 -1.37 12.22
N LYS A 33 13.25 -1.92 11.47
CA LYS A 33 13.48 -2.32 10.07
C LYS A 33 14.18 -1.14 9.42
N LYS A 34 15.47 -1.28 9.09
CA LYS A 34 16.24 -0.18 8.51
C LYS A 34 15.63 0.12 7.15
N THR A 35 14.84 1.17 7.02
CA THR A 35 14.20 1.55 5.76
C THR A 35 15.06 2.59 5.05
N VAL A 36 15.22 2.42 3.74
CA VAL A 36 15.85 3.38 2.84
C VAL A 36 14.75 4.09 2.07
N ARG A 37 14.78 5.42 2.09
CA ARG A 37 13.91 6.25 1.26
C ARG A 37 14.39 6.20 -0.19
N ILE A 38 13.53 5.72 -1.09
CA ILE A 38 13.82 5.65 -2.53
C ILE A 38 13.49 6.98 -3.22
N SER A 39 12.35 7.56 -2.85
CA SER A 39 11.81 8.79 -3.42
C SER A 39 10.82 9.44 -2.46
N ASN A 40 10.57 10.73 -2.64
CA ASN A 40 9.45 11.41 -2.00
C ASN A 40 8.96 12.58 -2.86
N ILE A 41 7.75 13.03 -2.56
CA ILE A 41 7.16 14.25 -3.09
C ILE A 41 6.71 15.09 -1.92
N ASN A 42 7.19 16.33 -1.89
CA ASN A 42 6.73 17.34 -0.95
C ASN A 42 6.08 18.50 -1.73
N LEU A 43 5.07 19.12 -1.12
CA LEU A 43 4.43 20.33 -1.64
C LEU A 43 4.30 21.33 -0.50
N LEU A 44 4.88 22.52 -0.67
CA LEU A 44 4.91 23.57 0.36
C LEU A 44 5.40 23.03 1.72
N GLY A 45 6.51 22.28 1.70
CA GLY A 45 7.09 21.66 2.89
C GLY A 45 6.36 20.41 3.42
N ASN A 46 5.17 20.08 2.90
CA ASN A 46 4.37 18.95 3.38
C ASN A 46 4.58 17.70 2.54
N LEU A 47 4.72 16.54 3.19
CA LEU A 47 4.78 15.25 2.50
C LEU A 47 3.47 14.98 1.76
N ILE A 48 3.57 14.55 0.50
CA ILE A 48 2.46 13.98 -0.28
C ILE A 48 2.57 12.45 -0.28
N GLY A 49 3.75 11.94 -0.62
CA GLY A 49 4.02 10.51 -0.75
C GLY A 49 5.51 10.22 -0.71
N GLN A 50 5.89 9.06 -0.19
CA GLN A 50 7.26 8.58 -0.07
C GLN A 50 7.31 7.05 -0.27
N LEU A 51 8.13 6.61 -1.21
CA LEU A 51 8.43 5.20 -1.41
C LEU A 51 9.64 4.81 -0.55
N ASN A 52 9.48 3.75 0.23
CA ASN A 52 10.49 3.20 1.11
C ASN A 52 10.81 1.76 0.70
N LYS A 53 12.04 1.32 0.94
CA LYS A 53 12.48 -0.08 0.84
C LYS A 53 13.10 -0.53 2.14
N GLU A 54 12.84 -1.74 2.59
CA GLU A 54 13.64 -2.35 3.67
C GLU A 54 15.09 -2.60 3.19
N SER A 55 16.10 -2.18 3.95
CA SER A 55 17.51 -2.22 3.55
C SER A 55 17.99 -3.63 3.19
N ASN A 56 17.43 -4.64 3.86
CA ASN A 56 17.89 -6.01 3.79
C ASN A 56 16.87 -6.94 3.11
N LYS A 57 15.78 -6.41 2.54
CA LYS A 57 14.71 -7.20 1.93
C LYS A 57 14.16 -6.51 0.69
N ASP A 58 13.70 -7.30 -0.28
CA ASP A 58 12.93 -6.77 -1.40
C ASP A 58 11.47 -6.53 -0.98
N PHE A 59 11.31 -5.56 -0.08
CA PHE A 59 10.01 -5.18 0.46
C PHE A 59 9.89 -3.66 0.49
N TYR A 60 8.83 -3.17 -0.11
CA TYR A 60 8.54 -1.76 -0.29
C TYR A 60 7.25 -1.39 0.42
N SER A 61 7.24 -0.17 0.95
CA SER A 61 6.08 0.45 1.55
C SER A 61 5.92 1.88 1.06
N MET A 62 4.68 2.36 1.06
CA MET A 62 4.35 3.73 0.72
C MET A 62 3.89 4.47 1.96
N SER A 63 4.54 5.57 2.28
CA SER A 63 4.06 6.55 3.26
C SER A 63 3.41 7.71 2.52
N TYR A 64 2.28 8.20 2.99
CA TYR A 64 1.54 9.29 2.34
C TYR A 64 0.71 10.06 3.36
N LYS A 65 0.42 11.32 3.03
CA LYS A 65 -0.48 12.15 3.84
C LYS A 65 -1.92 11.74 3.57
N ASP A 66 -2.65 11.39 4.63
CA ASP A 66 -4.07 11.08 4.50
C ASP A 66 -4.87 12.36 4.26
N PHE A 67 -5.58 12.40 3.14
CA PHE A 67 -6.39 13.55 2.73
C PHE A 67 -7.79 13.53 3.35
N LYS A 68 -8.14 12.50 4.13
CA LYS A 68 -9.39 12.50 4.91
C LYS A 68 -9.30 13.35 6.17
N ASN A 69 -8.11 13.48 6.75
CA ASN A 69 -7.90 14.20 8.00
C ASN A 69 -7.39 15.62 7.74
N THR A 70 -7.87 16.56 8.54
CA THR A 70 -7.46 17.97 8.52
C THR A 70 -6.09 18.19 9.19
N ASP A 71 -5.61 17.20 9.95
CA ASP A 71 -4.30 17.22 10.58
C ASP A 71 -3.19 17.16 9.52
N GLN A 72 -2.31 18.16 9.55
CA GLN A 72 -1.23 18.26 8.59
C GLN A 72 -0.18 17.16 8.75
N SER A 73 -0.16 16.48 9.90
CA SER A 73 0.81 15.47 10.30
C SER A 73 0.35 14.02 10.11
N ASP A 74 -0.89 13.76 9.66
CA ASP A 74 -1.39 12.39 9.53
C ASP A 74 -0.76 11.65 8.34
N ILE A 75 0.36 10.99 8.61
CA ILE A 75 1.06 10.13 7.66
C ILE A 75 0.65 8.68 7.88
N LYS A 76 0.03 8.09 6.87
CA LYS A 76 -0.27 6.66 6.82
C LYS A 76 0.80 5.93 6.03
N THR A 77 1.01 4.66 6.34
CA THR A 77 1.90 3.79 5.58
C THR A 77 1.19 2.47 5.26
N PHE A 78 1.31 1.99 4.03
CA PHE A 78 0.85 0.65 3.65
C PHE A 78 1.96 -0.12 2.93
N ALA A 79 1.89 -1.45 3.03
CA ALA A 79 2.79 -2.37 2.35
C ALA A 79 2.40 -2.49 0.87
N ILE A 80 3.37 -2.37 -0.03
CA ILE A 80 3.17 -2.67 -1.46
C ILE A 80 3.58 -4.11 -1.76
N GLY A 81 4.65 -4.60 -1.13
CA GLY A 81 5.23 -5.92 -1.41
C GLY A 81 6.60 -5.80 -2.06
N ASN A 82 6.90 -6.62 -3.06
CA ASN A 82 8.21 -6.64 -3.71
C ASN A 82 8.34 -5.60 -4.84
N LYS A 83 9.53 -5.53 -5.44
CA LYS A 83 9.86 -4.60 -6.54
C LYS A 83 8.92 -4.73 -7.74
N GLU A 84 8.49 -5.94 -8.04
CA GLU A 84 7.65 -6.23 -9.20
C GLU A 84 6.22 -5.74 -8.95
N THR A 85 5.74 -5.89 -7.72
CA THR A 85 4.47 -5.30 -7.28
C THR A 85 4.51 -3.76 -7.33
N VAL A 86 5.65 -3.14 -7.00
CA VAL A 86 5.81 -1.68 -7.14
C VAL A 86 5.70 -1.25 -8.61
N LYS A 87 6.31 -1.99 -9.54
CA LYS A 87 6.20 -1.72 -10.98
C LYS A 87 4.76 -1.88 -11.47
N GLN A 88 4.08 -2.95 -11.08
CA GLN A 88 2.67 -3.16 -11.42
C GLN A 88 1.79 -2.03 -10.88
N TYR A 89 2.00 -1.62 -9.64
CA TYR A 89 1.29 -0.50 -9.02
C TYR A 89 1.45 0.80 -9.83
N ARG A 90 2.70 1.13 -10.17
CA ARG A 90 3.06 2.27 -11.02
C ARG A 90 2.37 2.18 -12.39
N ASP A 91 2.49 1.04 -13.06
CA ASP A 91 2.03 0.86 -14.42
C ASP A 91 0.51 0.89 -14.50
N ILE A 92 -0.20 0.41 -13.48
CA ILE A 92 -1.66 0.59 -13.35
C ILE A 92 -2.02 2.07 -13.40
N MET A 93 -1.40 2.90 -12.56
CA MET A 93 -1.71 4.33 -12.52
C MET A 93 -1.39 5.05 -13.83
N LEU A 94 -0.24 4.74 -14.44
CA LEU A 94 0.17 5.33 -15.72
C LEU A 94 -0.74 4.89 -16.87
N THR A 95 -1.11 3.62 -16.91
CA THR A 95 -2.03 3.05 -17.91
C THR A 95 -3.42 3.65 -17.77
N MET A 96 -3.91 3.85 -16.55
CA MET A 96 -5.19 4.53 -16.32
C MET A 96 -5.19 5.96 -16.87
N ILE A 97 -4.11 6.72 -16.67
CA ILE A 97 -3.97 8.07 -17.23
C ILE A 97 -3.96 8.01 -18.76
N LEU A 98 -3.14 7.13 -19.35
CA LEU A 98 -2.99 7.00 -20.80
C LEU A 98 -4.30 6.59 -21.48
N ASN A 99 -4.94 5.55 -20.96
CA ASN A 99 -6.14 4.95 -21.56
C ASN A 99 -7.43 5.61 -21.08
N LYS A 100 -7.33 6.67 -20.26
CA LYS A 100 -8.47 7.38 -19.65
C LYS A 100 -9.42 6.48 -18.85
N THR A 101 -8.93 5.36 -18.31
CA THR A 101 -9.71 4.48 -17.43
C THR A 101 -10.13 5.23 -16.17
N ASN A 102 -11.42 5.23 -15.85
CA ASN A 102 -11.96 6.05 -14.76
C ASN A 102 -11.66 5.46 -13.38
N GLU A 103 -11.84 4.16 -13.21
CA GLU A 103 -11.66 3.49 -11.92
C GLU A 103 -11.01 2.12 -12.12
N LYS A 104 -10.24 1.69 -11.13
CA LYS A 104 -9.67 0.34 -11.06
C LYS A 104 -9.44 -0.03 -9.60
N THR A 105 -9.73 -1.27 -9.23
CA THR A 105 -9.48 -1.77 -7.88
C THR A 105 -8.56 -2.99 -7.95
N ILE A 106 -7.63 -3.08 -7.02
CA ILE A 106 -6.72 -4.22 -6.84
C ILE A 106 -6.62 -4.59 -5.37
N GLU A 107 -6.14 -5.79 -5.09
CA GLU A 107 -5.76 -6.21 -3.75
C GLU A 107 -4.23 -6.27 -3.62
N LEU A 108 -3.69 -5.73 -2.52
CA LEU A 108 -2.26 -5.67 -2.26
C LEU A 108 -1.96 -5.86 -0.78
N GLU A 109 -1.23 -6.91 -0.43
CA GLU A 109 -0.82 -7.22 0.95
C GLU A 109 -2.03 -7.26 1.92
N GLY A 110 -3.19 -7.68 1.39
CA GLY A 110 -4.47 -7.71 2.08
C GLY A 110 -5.13 -6.35 2.32
N ASN A 111 -4.70 -5.31 1.60
CA ASN A 111 -5.42 -4.05 1.47
C ASN A 111 -6.17 -4.03 0.13
N THR A 112 -7.37 -3.47 0.12
CA THR A 112 -8.06 -3.13 -1.13
C THR A 112 -7.64 -1.72 -1.55
N ILE A 113 -7.07 -1.60 -2.73
CA ILE A 113 -6.63 -0.32 -3.30
C ILE A 113 -7.53 0.04 -4.48
N SER A 114 -8.29 1.13 -4.34
CA SER A 114 -9.11 1.68 -5.42
C SER A 114 -8.48 2.95 -5.97
N PHE A 115 -8.24 2.96 -7.27
CA PHE A 115 -7.75 4.10 -8.02
C PHE A 115 -8.92 4.78 -8.72
N LYS A 116 -8.97 6.11 -8.63
CA LYS A 116 -9.91 6.94 -9.37
C LYS A 116 -9.15 7.98 -10.17
N ARG A 117 -9.45 8.10 -11.46
CA ARG A 117 -8.84 9.08 -12.37
C ARG A 117 -9.67 10.36 -12.44
N LYS A 118 -9.00 11.50 -12.46
CA LYS A 118 -9.59 12.82 -12.76
C LYS A 118 -8.66 13.58 -13.68
N SER A 119 -9.06 13.69 -14.93
CA SER A 119 -8.19 14.22 -15.99
C SER A 119 -6.86 13.44 -16.03
N ASN A 120 -5.73 14.10 -15.71
CA ASN A 120 -4.38 13.56 -15.76
C ASN A 120 -3.80 13.19 -14.37
N SER A 121 -4.67 13.00 -13.37
CA SER A 121 -4.27 12.61 -12.02
C SER A 121 -5.05 11.40 -11.50
N ILE A 122 -4.46 10.73 -10.51
CA ILE A 122 -5.01 9.56 -9.83
C ILE A 122 -5.18 9.88 -8.34
N GLU A 123 -6.39 9.70 -7.82
CA GLU A 123 -6.69 9.56 -6.39
C GLU A 123 -6.62 8.08 -6.02
N THR A 124 -6.13 7.78 -4.82
CA THR A 124 -6.06 6.41 -4.31
C THR A 124 -6.80 6.32 -2.98
N LEU A 125 -7.77 5.42 -2.91
CA LEU A 125 -8.44 5.01 -1.69
C LEU A 125 -7.86 3.65 -1.25
N ILE A 126 -7.45 3.57 0.01
CA ILE A 126 -6.88 2.37 0.60
C ILE A 126 -7.84 1.91 1.70
N THR A 127 -8.28 0.66 1.63
CA THR A 127 -9.06 0.00 2.69
C THR A 127 -8.20 -1.11 3.28
N ASN A 128 -7.88 -1.02 4.57
CA ASN A 128 -7.10 -2.07 5.23
C ASN A 128 -7.99 -3.27 5.61
N LYS A 129 -7.38 -4.33 6.15
CA LYS A 129 -8.07 -5.56 6.59
C LYS A 129 -9.16 -5.31 7.65
N ASP A 130 -9.02 -4.26 8.44
CA ASP A 130 -9.97 -3.86 9.49
C ASP A 130 -11.11 -2.99 8.94
N GLY A 131 -11.18 -2.78 7.62
CA GLY A 131 -12.16 -1.90 6.97
C GLY A 131 -11.88 -0.41 7.15
N LYS A 132 -10.76 -0.02 7.78
CA LYS A 132 -10.36 1.38 7.91
C LYS A 132 -9.91 1.91 6.56
N THR A 133 -10.37 3.10 6.24
CA THR A 133 -10.17 3.69 4.91
C THR A 133 -9.40 4.99 4.99
N SER A 134 -8.38 5.14 4.14
CA SER A 134 -7.53 6.32 4.03
C SER A 134 -7.39 6.73 2.56
N LYS A 135 -7.07 8.01 2.32
CA LYS A 135 -7.07 8.58 0.96
C LYS A 135 -5.76 9.28 0.67
N MET A 136 -5.06 8.85 -0.38
CA MET A 136 -3.96 9.59 -0.97
C MET A 136 -4.50 10.62 -1.96
N LYS A 137 -4.02 11.86 -1.87
CA LYS A 137 -4.40 12.97 -2.76
C LYS A 137 -4.10 12.65 -4.22
N TRP A 138 -4.82 13.33 -5.13
CA TRP A 138 -4.58 13.33 -6.56
C TRP A 138 -3.10 13.54 -6.93
N ILE A 139 -2.48 12.54 -7.56
CA ILE A 139 -1.11 12.62 -8.09
C ILE A 139 -1.10 12.57 -9.62
N THR A 140 -0.30 13.44 -10.24
CA THR A 140 -0.17 13.52 -11.71
C THR A 140 0.80 12.46 -12.25
N LYS A 141 0.86 12.28 -13.57
CA LYS A 141 1.91 11.47 -14.22
C LYS A 141 3.33 11.86 -13.77
N LYS A 142 3.62 13.16 -13.61
CA LYS A 142 4.91 13.65 -13.10
C LYS A 142 5.17 13.16 -11.68
N HIS A 143 4.18 13.29 -10.80
CA HIS A 143 4.26 12.78 -9.43
C HIS A 143 4.46 11.26 -9.40
N ILE A 144 3.69 10.49 -10.17
CA ILE A 144 3.84 9.03 -10.24
C ILE A 144 5.28 8.63 -10.64
N ASN A 145 5.87 9.28 -11.63
CA ASN A 145 7.25 8.99 -12.04
C ASN A 145 8.32 9.40 -11.03
N ILE A 146 8.06 10.44 -10.22
CA ILE A 146 8.95 10.79 -9.11
C ILE A 146 8.81 9.78 -7.97
N LEU A 147 7.58 9.41 -7.63
CA LEU A 147 7.27 8.54 -6.51
C LEU A 147 7.66 7.08 -6.78
N PHE A 148 7.52 6.63 -8.02
CA PHE A 148 7.90 5.29 -8.48
C PHE A 148 8.92 5.40 -9.63
N PRO A 149 10.17 5.77 -9.32
CA PRO A 149 11.18 6.03 -10.33
C PRO A 149 11.69 4.72 -10.93
N ALA A 150 11.36 4.45 -12.20
CA ALA A 150 11.68 3.19 -12.88
C ALA A 150 13.17 2.83 -12.81
N ASN A 151 14.07 3.82 -12.93
CA ASN A 151 15.52 3.63 -12.86
C ASN A 151 16.06 3.25 -11.47
N LYS A 152 15.27 3.41 -10.41
CA LYS A 152 15.64 2.96 -9.05
C LYS A 152 14.88 1.70 -8.63
N LEU A 153 14.11 1.10 -9.54
CA LEU A 153 13.38 -0.16 -9.35
C LEU A 153 14.06 -1.31 -10.12
N ASN A 154 15.38 -1.25 -10.27
CA ASN A 154 16.20 -2.27 -10.92
C ASN A 154 16.64 -3.35 -9.94
#